data_AF-A0A0F8DLM0-F1
#
_entry.id   AF-A0A0F8DLM0-F1
#
_cell.length_a   1.000
_cell.length_b   1.000
_cell.length_c   1.000
_cell.angle_alpha   90.00
_cell.angle_beta   90.00
_cell.angle_gamma   90.00
#
_symmetry.space_group_name_H-M   'P 1'
#
loop_
_entity.id
_entity.type
_entity.pdbx_description
1 polymer ?
#
loop_
_entity_poly.entity_id
_entity_poly.type
_entity_poly.pdbx_seq_one_letter_code
_entity_poly.pdbx_strand_id
1 'polypeptide(L)'
;MTPTGAPPVQLAILLASDSPETFDCPPERVKREGNDLEVAIRKFRMSAYLWQAFTAEQMLRNKLGRRVFRFDEEWTSGSASSQDREQGTMRSEARIHIIRSDKTTAEIRDLNIAQQHGPATDKGALYDITTRAVFSVEVGSVAVRAISGVAVVEIRVEGEEICRAWIEYPLDSNGAQRQVSIYESDVRLRLPESHRQKKLQISVKSIGGGSVDIDNFEQMCSKSAFFKLDTGKMASRSQYLGRFDEKQIQDVVFTSSVKPDRIMSKMIVHSGLAVDGLEFVYDDSSSQLFGQKGGTPNVFEFDVRRGEYISGFLVRSGAYIDAVQIMTSLGRKSGLYGNAHGGSAHCVIPPRGYTIRGVSGSSASWLDSFSVIISK
;
A
#
# COMPACT_ATOMS: atom_id res chain seq x y z
N MET A 1 -24.48 -19.47 16.48
CA MET A 1 -23.14 -20.08 16.45
C MET A 1 -22.33 -19.25 15.47
N THR A 2 -21.29 -18.58 15.94
CA THR A 2 -20.45 -17.71 15.11
C THR A 2 -19.73 -18.54 14.06
N PRO A 3 -19.70 -18.13 12.78
CA PRO A 3 -18.96 -18.87 11.76
C PRO A 3 -17.46 -18.80 12.10
N THR A 4 -16.86 -19.91 12.50
CA THR A 4 -15.42 -20.02 12.79
C THR A 4 -14.54 -19.88 11.55
N GLY A 5 -15.15 -19.79 10.36
CA GLY A 5 -14.45 -19.64 9.09
C GLY A 5 -14.06 -18.21 8.74
N ALA A 6 -14.72 -17.16 9.25
CA ALA A 6 -14.53 -15.77 8.82
C ALA A 6 -13.62 -14.96 9.78
N PRO A 7 -12.80 -14.03 9.25
CA PRO A 7 -11.83 -13.30 10.05
C PRO A 7 -12.53 -12.29 10.96
N PRO A 8 -11.90 -11.93 12.09
CA PRO A 8 -12.42 -10.88 12.93
C PRO A 8 -12.39 -9.53 12.21
N VAL A 9 -13.46 -8.76 12.33
CA VAL A 9 -13.52 -7.36 11.91
C VAL A 9 -12.60 -6.55 12.82
N GLN A 10 -11.71 -5.74 12.22
CA GLN A 10 -10.86 -4.80 12.95
C GLN A 10 -11.49 -3.41 12.94
N LEU A 11 -11.38 -2.70 14.05
CA LEU A 11 -11.91 -1.35 14.22
C LEU A 11 -10.74 -0.37 14.34
N ALA A 12 -10.77 0.73 13.60
CA ALA A 12 -9.69 1.72 13.63
C ALA A 12 -10.21 3.16 13.70
N ILE A 13 -9.49 4.02 14.42
CA ILE A 13 -9.65 5.48 14.42
C ILE A 13 -8.38 6.08 13.83
N LEU A 14 -8.54 6.87 12.76
CA LEU A 14 -7.45 7.63 12.15
C LEU A 14 -7.36 9.02 12.80
N LEU A 15 -6.19 9.37 13.33
CA LEU A 15 -5.89 10.69 13.91
C LEU A 15 -5.00 11.50 12.97
N ALA A 16 -5.41 12.73 12.69
CA ALA A 16 -4.59 13.70 11.95
C ALA A 16 -3.38 14.17 12.78
N SER A 17 -2.35 14.71 12.12
CA SER A 17 -1.15 15.24 12.77
C SER A 17 -1.41 16.48 13.62
N ASP A 18 -2.37 17.31 13.21
CA ASP A 18 -2.84 18.50 13.92
C ASP A 18 -4.14 18.24 14.72
N SER A 19 -4.55 16.97 14.85
CA SER A 19 -5.81 16.63 15.52
C SER A 19 -5.74 17.03 17.00
N PRO A 20 -6.75 17.75 17.51
CA PRO A 20 -6.89 17.98 18.95
C PRO A 20 -7.36 16.72 19.71
N GLU A 21 -7.44 15.56 19.04
CA GLU A 21 -7.93 14.29 19.60
C GLU A 21 -9.35 14.39 20.18
N THR A 22 -10.19 15.22 19.55
CA THR A 22 -11.60 15.39 19.91
C THR A 22 -12.53 15.13 18.73
N PHE A 23 -13.79 14.82 19.03
CA PHE A 23 -14.84 14.65 18.02
C PHE A 23 -15.98 15.65 18.23
N ASP A 24 -16.72 15.93 17.15
CA ASP A 24 -17.81 16.89 17.15
C ASP A 24 -18.97 16.37 18.02
N CYS A 25 -19.39 17.18 18.99
CA CYS A 25 -20.46 16.82 19.92
C CYS A 25 -21.20 18.08 20.41
N PRO A 26 -22.54 18.03 20.63
CA PRO A 26 -23.28 19.17 21.16
C PRO A 26 -22.72 19.65 22.52
N PRO A 27 -22.70 20.97 22.80
CA PRO A 27 -22.05 21.53 24.00
C PRO A 27 -22.51 20.91 25.32
N GLU A 28 -23.80 20.57 25.44
CA GLU A 28 -24.35 19.93 26.63
C GLU A 28 -23.77 18.53 26.87
N ARG A 29 -23.55 17.76 25.80
CA ARG A 29 -22.93 16.43 25.89
C ARG A 29 -21.44 16.54 26.18
N VAL A 30 -20.74 17.52 25.60
CA VAL A 30 -19.32 17.77 25.92
C VAL A 30 -19.15 18.04 27.42
N LYS A 31 -20.00 18.88 28.02
CA LYS A 31 -19.95 19.16 29.47
C LYS A 31 -20.19 17.94 30.35
N ARG A 32 -21.04 17.02 29.92
CA ARG A 32 -21.46 15.85 30.72
C ARG A 32 -20.57 14.63 30.52
N GLU A 33 -20.18 14.36 29.28
CA GLU A 33 -19.56 13.09 28.86
C GLU A 33 -18.10 13.29 28.40
N GLY A 34 -17.70 14.51 28.06
CA GLY A 34 -16.46 14.79 27.33
C GLY A 34 -16.58 14.46 25.84
N ASN A 35 -15.55 14.83 25.06
CA ASN A 35 -15.45 14.52 23.65
C ASN A 35 -14.02 14.18 23.20
N ASP A 36 -13.20 13.69 24.13
CA ASP A 36 -11.83 13.25 23.86
C ASP A 36 -11.79 11.88 23.15
N LEU A 37 -10.58 11.48 22.75
CA LEU A 37 -10.31 10.21 22.10
C LEU A 37 -10.75 9.00 22.94
N GLU A 38 -10.62 9.07 24.26
CA GLU A 38 -11.01 7.99 25.16
C GLU A 38 -12.54 7.79 25.16
N VAL A 39 -13.31 8.88 25.11
CA VAL A 39 -14.75 8.84 24.89
C VAL A 39 -15.07 8.30 23.49
N ALA A 40 -14.30 8.68 22.47
CA ALA A 40 -14.50 8.20 21.09
C ALA A 40 -14.30 6.68 20.97
N ILE A 41 -13.22 6.14 21.54
CA ILE A 41 -12.93 4.70 21.61
C ILE A 41 -14.11 3.94 22.23
N ARG A 42 -14.61 4.42 23.37
CA ARG A 42 -15.74 3.80 24.08
C ARG A 42 -17.03 3.81 23.26
N LYS A 43 -17.37 4.95 22.68
CA LYS A 43 -18.57 5.09 21.83
C LYS A 43 -18.47 4.23 20.57
N PHE A 44 -17.28 4.13 19.98
CA PHE A 44 -17.07 3.33 18.78
C PHE A 44 -17.18 1.83 19.10
N ARG A 45 -16.56 1.38 20.18
CA ARG A 45 -16.68 0.00 20.68
C ARG A 45 -18.13 -0.38 21.00
N MET A 46 -18.88 0.50 21.67
CA MET A 46 -20.31 0.28 21.93
C MET A 46 -21.11 0.17 20.63
N SER A 47 -20.87 1.07 19.67
CA SER A 47 -21.50 1.01 18.35
C SER A 47 -21.21 -0.32 17.64
N ALA A 48 -19.99 -0.81 17.74
CA ALA A 48 -19.57 -2.08 17.16
C ALA A 48 -20.37 -3.27 17.73
N TYR A 49 -20.55 -3.34 19.05
CA TYR A 49 -21.39 -4.37 19.67
C TYR A 49 -22.88 -4.23 19.31
N LEU A 50 -23.38 -3.00 19.17
CA LEU A 50 -24.73 -2.76 18.68
C LEU A 50 -24.90 -3.27 17.25
N TRP A 51 -23.91 -3.11 16.38
CA TRP A 51 -23.92 -3.70 15.04
C TRP A 51 -23.98 -5.23 15.09
N GLN A 52 -23.18 -5.86 15.95
CA GLN A 52 -23.25 -7.31 16.14
C GLN A 52 -24.65 -7.76 16.60
N ALA A 53 -25.20 -7.10 17.63
CA ALA A 53 -26.52 -7.43 18.16
C ALA A 53 -27.61 -7.26 17.10
N PHE A 54 -27.60 -6.13 16.36
CA PHE A 54 -28.53 -5.85 15.29
C PHE A 54 -28.41 -6.88 14.15
N THR A 55 -27.21 -7.19 13.67
CA THR A 55 -27.01 -8.18 12.61
C THR A 55 -27.48 -9.58 13.05
N ALA A 56 -27.17 -10.00 14.28
CA ALA A 56 -27.63 -11.28 14.80
C ALA A 56 -29.16 -11.39 14.84
N GLU A 57 -29.81 -10.29 15.18
CA GLU A 57 -31.26 -10.14 15.25
C GLU A 57 -31.90 -10.19 13.85
N GLN A 58 -31.35 -9.44 12.89
CA GLN A 58 -31.81 -9.44 11.51
C GLN A 58 -31.63 -10.80 10.83
N MET A 59 -30.51 -11.50 11.09
CA MET A 59 -30.29 -12.85 10.56
C MET A 59 -31.31 -13.84 11.11
N LEU A 60 -31.68 -13.73 12.39
CA LEU A 60 -32.72 -14.55 12.98
C LEU A 60 -34.09 -14.28 12.35
N ARG A 61 -34.50 -13.00 12.22
CA ARG A 61 -35.77 -12.61 11.61
C ARG A 61 -35.93 -13.16 10.20
N ASN A 62 -34.84 -13.21 9.44
CA ASN A 62 -34.81 -13.71 8.07
C ASN A 62 -34.58 -15.23 7.97
N LYS A 63 -34.78 -15.99 9.06
CA LYS A 63 -34.64 -17.46 9.12
C LYS A 63 -33.23 -17.98 8.77
N LEU A 64 -32.22 -17.13 8.84
CA LEU A 64 -30.82 -17.51 8.67
C LEU A 64 -30.20 -17.97 10.00
N GLY A 65 -30.92 -17.85 11.11
CA GLY A 65 -30.45 -18.18 12.47
C GLY A 65 -29.64 -17.04 13.09
N ARG A 66 -29.26 -17.18 14.36
CA ARG A 66 -28.45 -16.17 15.08
C ARG A 66 -26.98 -16.24 14.63
N ARG A 67 -26.67 -15.58 13.50
CA ARG A 67 -25.32 -15.45 12.93
C ARG A 67 -24.87 -13.99 12.95
N VAL A 68 -23.58 -13.80 13.19
CA VAL A 68 -22.94 -12.48 13.25
C VAL A 68 -21.45 -12.61 12.96
N PHE A 69 -20.82 -11.52 12.52
CA PHE A 69 -19.37 -11.40 12.43
C PHE A 69 -18.74 -11.21 13.83
N ARG A 70 -17.46 -11.53 13.97
CA ARG A 70 -16.68 -11.37 15.21
C ARG A 70 -15.76 -10.16 15.10
N PHE A 71 -15.33 -9.57 16.21
CA PHE A 71 -14.29 -8.55 16.22
C PHE A 71 -12.95 -9.13 16.64
N ASP A 72 -11.87 -8.39 16.37
CA ASP A 72 -10.59 -8.63 17.02
C ASP A 72 -10.71 -8.15 18.46
N GLU A 73 -10.36 -8.98 19.43
CA GLU A 73 -10.57 -8.70 20.85
C GLU A 73 -9.24 -8.60 21.58
N GLU A 74 -9.17 -7.69 22.54
CA GLU A 74 -8.05 -7.51 23.45
C GLU A 74 -8.51 -7.63 24.91
N TRP A 75 -7.61 -8.08 25.77
CA TRP A 75 -7.87 -8.12 27.20
C TRP A 75 -7.61 -6.75 27.81
N THR A 76 -8.66 -6.04 28.22
CA THR A 76 -8.58 -4.66 28.70
C THR A 76 -9.60 -4.38 29.80
N SER A 77 -9.51 -3.22 30.45
CA SER A 77 -10.51 -2.79 31.43
C SER A 77 -11.85 -2.56 30.73
N GLY A 78 -12.91 -3.13 31.28
CA GLY A 78 -14.24 -3.11 30.69
C GLY A 78 -14.73 -1.68 30.50
N SER A 79 -14.98 -1.33 29.24
CA SER A 79 -15.32 0.03 28.82
C SER A 79 -16.75 0.15 28.31
N ALA A 80 -17.40 -1.00 28.07
CA ALA A 80 -18.81 -1.09 27.68
C ALA A 80 -19.80 -0.94 28.85
N SER A 81 -19.32 -1.00 30.10
CA SER A 81 -20.11 -0.83 31.32
C SER A 81 -19.45 0.18 32.25
N SER A 82 -20.23 1.10 32.83
CA SER A 82 -19.72 2.05 33.82
C SER A 82 -19.21 1.36 35.08
N GLN A 83 -19.84 0.25 35.48
CA GLN A 83 -19.47 -0.53 36.65
C GLN A 83 -18.13 -1.24 36.47
N ASP A 84 -17.88 -1.83 35.29
CA ASP A 84 -16.61 -2.50 35.02
C ASP A 84 -15.44 -1.50 35.07
N ARG A 85 -15.66 -0.28 34.58
CA ARG A 85 -14.67 0.79 34.63
C ARG A 85 -14.38 1.28 36.05
N GLU A 86 -15.43 1.47 36.86
CA GLU A 86 -15.27 1.92 38.26
C GLU A 86 -14.55 0.88 39.12
N GLN A 87 -14.74 -0.40 38.81
CA GLN A 87 -14.13 -1.51 39.55
C GLN A 87 -12.81 -2.00 38.94
N GLY A 88 -12.41 -1.48 37.77
CA GLY A 88 -11.22 -1.94 37.05
C GLY A 88 -11.35 -3.40 36.55
N THR A 89 -12.57 -3.90 36.37
CA THR A 89 -12.85 -5.27 35.94
C THR A 89 -12.33 -5.48 34.52
N MET A 90 -11.44 -6.46 34.33
CA MET A 90 -10.86 -6.78 33.03
C MET A 90 -11.78 -7.72 32.24
N ARG A 91 -11.91 -7.49 30.92
CA ARG A 91 -12.73 -8.28 29.99
C ARG A 91 -12.05 -8.40 28.62
N SER A 92 -12.48 -9.40 27.84
CA SER A 92 -12.21 -9.46 26.41
C SER A 92 -13.13 -8.46 25.72
N GLU A 93 -12.56 -7.41 25.13
CA GLU A 93 -13.33 -6.39 24.42
C GLU A 93 -12.79 -6.14 23.01
N ALA A 94 -13.66 -5.71 22.08
CA ALA A 94 -13.27 -5.36 20.72
C ALA A 94 -12.15 -4.28 20.72
N ARG A 95 -11.04 -4.61 20.06
CA ARG A 95 -9.86 -3.76 19.96
C ARG A 95 -10.11 -2.60 19.02
N ILE A 96 -9.79 -1.39 19.46
CA ILE A 96 -9.84 -0.17 18.64
C ILE A 96 -8.41 0.28 18.34
N HIS A 97 -7.98 0.15 17.08
CA HIS A 97 -6.67 0.57 16.64
C HIS A 97 -6.61 2.09 16.46
N ILE A 98 -5.69 2.76 17.16
CA ILE A 98 -5.41 4.18 16.93
C ILE A 98 -4.30 4.31 15.90
N ILE A 99 -4.63 4.85 14.73
CA ILE A 99 -3.70 5.05 13.62
C ILE A 99 -3.39 6.55 13.55
N ARG A 100 -2.14 6.94 13.81
CA ARG A 100 -1.70 8.34 13.69
C ARG A 100 -1.19 8.62 12.28
N SER A 101 -1.68 9.70 11.69
CA SER A 101 -1.38 10.18 10.35
C SER A 101 -0.43 11.38 10.42
N ASP A 102 0.41 11.55 9.40
CA ASP A 102 1.20 12.76 9.15
C ASP A 102 0.39 13.88 8.48
N LYS A 103 -0.76 13.54 7.85
CA LYS A 103 -1.69 14.52 7.27
C LYS A 103 -2.49 15.28 8.32
N THR A 104 -2.74 16.56 8.04
CA THR A 104 -3.59 17.47 8.81
C THR A 104 -5.08 17.14 8.68
N THR A 105 -5.88 17.70 9.57
CA THR A 105 -7.32 17.49 9.66
C THR A 105 -8.01 18.06 8.43
N ALA A 106 -7.51 19.19 7.91
CA ALA A 106 -8.00 19.77 6.66
C ALA A 106 -7.73 18.83 5.47
N GLU A 107 -6.52 18.26 5.39
CA GLU A 107 -6.16 17.30 4.35
C GLU A 107 -6.96 15.99 4.46
N ILE A 108 -7.32 15.54 5.65
CA ILE A 108 -8.14 14.34 5.87
C ILE A 108 -9.63 14.60 5.57
N ARG A 109 -10.12 15.83 5.72
CA ARG A 109 -11.54 16.17 5.53
C ARG A 109 -11.88 16.70 4.13
N ASP A 110 -10.92 16.71 3.21
CA ASP A 110 -11.14 17.23 1.86
C ASP A 110 -12.26 16.45 1.14
N LEU A 111 -13.24 17.19 0.62
CA LEU A 111 -14.41 16.63 -0.08
C LEU A 111 -14.04 15.97 -1.40
N ASN A 112 -12.90 16.35 -1.99
CA ASN A 112 -12.39 15.73 -3.22
C ASN A 112 -11.78 14.36 -3.00
N ILE A 113 -11.43 14.01 -1.75
CA ILE A 113 -10.84 12.70 -1.39
C ILE A 113 -11.82 11.76 -0.70
N ALA A 114 -13.04 12.24 -0.40
CA ALA A 114 -14.07 11.52 0.34
C ALA A 114 -14.84 10.53 -0.55
N GLN A 115 -14.79 9.24 -0.21
CA GLN A 115 -15.42 8.15 -0.97
C GLN A 115 -16.94 8.30 -1.17
N GLN A 116 -17.62 8.94 -0.21
CA GLN A 116 -19.09 9.12 -0.23
C GLN A 116 -19.54 10.34 -1.05
N HIS A 117 -18.61 11.18 -1.53
CA HIS A 117 -18.94 12.37 -2.31
C HIS A 117 -19.00 12.01 -3.81
N GLY A 118 -20.23 11.95 -4.35
CA GLY A 118 -20.49 11.60 -5.76
C GLY A 118 -19.66 12.38 -6.80
N PRO A 119 -19.44 13.70 -6.64
CA PRO A 119 -18.63 14.53 -7.55
C PRO A 119 -17.11 14.46 -7.35
N ALA A 120 -16.59 13.75 -6.36
CA ALA A 120 -15.15 13.71 -6.08
C ALA A 120 -14.34 13.15 -7.26
N THR A 121 -13.26 13.84 -7.63
CA THR A 121 -12.34 13.46 -8.70
C THR A 121 -11.18 12.60 -8.22
N ASP A 122 -10.92 12.54 -6.91
CA ASP A 122 -9.84 11.77 -6.28
C ASP A 122 -10.39 10.81 -5.20
N LYS A 123 -11.36 9.98 -5.60
CA LYS A 123 -12.03 9.00 -4.72
C LYS A 123 -11.02 7.92 -4.25
N GLY A 124 -10.25 8.21 -3.21
CA GLY A 124 -9.24 7.28 -2.69
C GLY A 124 -8.09 7.92 -1.91
N ALA A 125 -7.83 9.23 -2.06
CA ALA A 125 -6.64 9.88 -1.50
C ALA A 125 -6.55 9.93 0.05
N LEU A 126 -7.64 9.63 0.77
CA LEU A 126 -7.58 9.39 2.21
C LEU A 126 -6.84 8.10 2.57
N TYR A 127 -6.89 7.09 1.68
CA TYR A 127 -6.23 5.79 1.79
C TYR A 127 -4.81 5.77 1.17
N ASP A 128 -4.43 6.82 0.43
CA ASP A 128 -3.11 6.98 -0.23
C ASP A 128 -1.92 7.15 0.72
N ILE A 129 -2.14 7.16 2.05
CA ILE A 129 -1.06 7.12 3.06
C ILE A 129 -0.41 5.73 3.13
N THR A 130 -0.87 4.75 2.36
CA THR A 130 -0.35 3.39 2.41
C THR A 130 0.22 2.95 1.09
N THR A 131 1.34 3.57 0.79
CA THR A 131 2.08 3.25 -0.41
C THR A 131 2.67 1.84 -0.35
N ARG A 132 2.53 1.15 -1.49
CA ARG A 132 2.83 -0.27 -1.64
C ARG A 132 3.60 -0.55 -2.90
N ALA A 133 4.40 -1.60 -2.81
CA ALA A 133 5.01 -2.19 -3.98
C ALA A 133 5.12 -3.70 -3.84
N VAL A 134 4.96 -4.35 -4.98
CA VAL A 134 4.93 -5.80 -5.18
C VAL A 134 6.16 -6.17 -6.01
N PHE A 135 6.91 -7.15 -5.54
CA PHE A 135 8.19 -7.54 -6.14
C PHE A 135 8.33 -9.05 -6.23
N SER A 136 8.68 -9.57 -7.41
CA SER A 136 9.16 -10.95 -7.52
C SER A 136 10.56 -11.04 -6.92
N VAL A 137 10.74 -11.81 -5.85
CA VAL A 137 12.04 -11.90 -5.15
C VAL A 137 12.74 -13.22 -5.44
N GLU A 138 11.98 -14.30 -5.56
CA GLU A 138 12.45 -15.63 -5.94
C GLU A 138 11.33 -16.39 -6.67
N VAL A 139 11.69 -17.46 -7.36
CA VAL A 139 10.70 -18.29 -8.06
C VAL A 139 9.79 -18.96 -7.04
N GLY A 140 8.49 -18.82 -7.21
CA GLY A 140 7.46 -19.33 -6.33
C GLY A 140 7.01 -18.35 -5.23
N SER A 141 7.58 -17.14 -5.16
CA SER A 141 7.15 -16.15 -4.15
C SER A 141 7.24 -14.70 -4.60
N VAL A 142 6.37 -13.87 -4.00
CA VAL A 142 6.33 -12.43 -4.19
C VAL A 142 6.50 -11.75 -2.85
N ALA A 143 7.41 -10.78 -2.78
CA ALA A 143 7.54 -9.91 -1.62
C ALA A 143 6.64 -8.69 -1.80
N VAL A 144 5.88 -8.38 -0.76
CA VAL A 144 5.04 -7.18 -0.72
C VAL A 144 5.49 -6.30 0.42
N ARG A 145 5.61 -5.01 0.14
CA ARG A 145 5.98 -3.99 1.12
C ARG A 145 4.86 -2.97 1.26
N ALA A 146 4.50 -2.66 2.51
CA ALA A 146 3.56 -1.60 2.87
C ALA A 146 4.14 -0.79 4.04
N ILE A 147 4.19 0.53 3.92
CA ILE A 147 4.76 1.41 4.97
C ILE A 147 4.01 1.25 6.32
N SER A 148 2.69 1.12 6.26
CA SER A 148 1.81 0.92 7.41
C SER A 148 1.76 -0.52 7.92
N GLY A 149 2.35 -1.48 7.20
CA GLY A 149 2.17 -2.91 7.46
C GLY A 149 1.15 -3.55 6.55
N VAL A 150 1.38 -4.82 6.21
CA VAL A 150 0.40 -5.69 5.54
C VAL A 150 -0.56 -6.21 6.61
N ALA A 151 -1.86 -6.14 6.33
CA ALA A 151 -2.90 -6.63 7.23
C ALA A 151 -3.46 -7.98 6.75
N VAL A 152 -3.87 -8.03 5.48
CA VAL A 152 -4.55 -9.20 4.91
C VAL A 152 -4.15 -9.34 3.44
N VAL A 153 -4.04 -10.57 2.97
CA VAL A 153 -3.99 -10.92 1.54
C VAL A 153 -5.24 -11.71 1.22
N GLU A 154 -6.16 -11.13 0.46
CA GLU A 154 -7.33 -11.83 -0.07
C GLU A 154 -6.91 -12.66 -1.28
N ILE A 155 -7.46 -13.86 -1.40
CA ILE A 155 -7.18 -14.81 -2.48
C ILE A 155 -8.48 -14.98 -3.26
N ARG A 156 -8.40 -14.69 -4.56
CA ARG A 156 -9.45 -14.86 -5.54
C ARG A 156 -8.96 -15.76 -6.66
N VAL A 157 -9.91 -16.21 -7.45
CA VAL A 157 -9.65 -17.01 -8.64
C VAL A 157 -10.13 -16.22 -9.84
N GLU A 158 -9.41 -16.29 -10.96
CA GLU A 158 -9.73 -15.54 -12.18
C GLU A 158 -11.21 -15.71 -12.59
N GLY A 159 -11.87 -14.58 -12.87
CA GLY A 159 -13.29 -14.53 -13.23
C GLY A 159 -14.26 -14.48 -12.05
N GLU A 160 -13.76 -14.45 -10.82
CA GLU A 160 -14.58 -14.36 -9.60
C GLU A 160 -14.29 -13.08 -8.80
N GLU A 161 -15.34 -12.34 -8.46
CA GLU A 161 -15.25 -11.14 -7.60
C GLU A 161 -15.18 -11.48 -6.10
N ILE A 162 -15.42 -12.75 -5.74
CA ILE A 162 -15.59 -13.17 -4.35
C ILE A 162 -14.26 -13.67 -3.79
N CYS A 163 -13.84 -13.10 -2.66
CA CYS A 163 -12.74 -13.63 -1.86
C CYS A 163 -13.03 -15.07 -1.42
N ARG A 164 -12.16 -16.02 -1.80
CA ARG A 164 -12.30 -17.45 -1.51
C ARG A 164 -11.56 -17.87 -0.25
N ALA A 165 -10.40 -17.25 -0.01
CA ALA A 165 -9.56 -17.49 1.15
C ALA A 165 -8.74 -16.22 1.42
N TRP A 166 -8.07 -16.15 2.56
CA TRP A 166 -7.16 -15.05 2.85
C TRP A 166 -6.01 -15.50 3.75
N ILE A 167 -5.00 -14.64 3.85
CA ILE A 167 -3.86 -14.76 4.75
C ILE A 167 -3.87 -13.50 5.62
N GLU A 168 -3.92 -13.66 6.94
CA GLU A 168 -3.84 -12.55 7.88
C GLU A 168 -2.40 -12.37 8.35
N TYR A 169 -2.00 -11.11 8.49
CA TYR A 169 -0.73 -10.69 9.05
C TYR A 169 -1.02 -9.84 10.29
N PRO A 170 -1.28 -10.47 11.45
CA PRO A 170 -1.57 -9.74 12.67
C PRO A 170 -0.37 -8.93 13.13
N LEU A 171 -0.64 -7.91 13.95
CA LEU A 171 0.38 -7.21 14.72
C LEU A 171 1.04 -8.22 15.67
N ASP A 172 2.36 -8.32 15.64
CA ASP A 172 3.12 -9.10 16.60
C ASP A 172 3.73 -8.20 17.69
N SER A 173 4.50 -8.77 18.60
CA SER A 173 5.23 -8.00 19.63
C SER A 173 6.24 -7.02 19.04
N ASN A 174 6.68 -7.21 17.79
CA ASN A 174 7.57 -6.32 17.04
C ASN A 174 6.79 -5.30 16.18
N GLY A 175 5.46 -5.31 16.24
CA GLY A 175 4.55 -4.39 15.58
C GLY A 175 4.07 -4.88 14.21
N ALA A 176 3.88 -3.93 13.29
CA ALA A 176 3.31 -4.21 11.98
C ALA A 176 4.32 -4.85 11.03
N GLN A 177 3.91 -5.94 10.37
CA GLN A 177 4.70 -6.60 9.33
C GLN A 177 4.72 -5.76 8.05
N ARG A 178 5.71 -4.88 7.92
CA ARG A 178 5.87 -3.95 6.78
C ARG A 178 6.36 -4.60 5.50
N GLN A 179 6.86 -5.83 5.60
CA GLN A 179 7.28 -6.64 4.46
C GLN A 179 6.89 -8.09 4.72
N VAL A 180 6.23 -8.70 3.75
CA VAL A 180 5.80 -10.12 3.81
C VAL A 180 6.21 -10.81 2.51
N SER A 181 6.51 -12.11 2.60
CA SER A 181 6.72 -12.95 1.42
C SER A 181 5.52 -13.87 1.28
N ILE A 182 4.89 -13.84 0.10
CA ILE A 182 3.70 -14.62 -0.21
C ILE A 182 4.13 -15.73 -1.16
N TYR A 183 4.01 -16.98 -0.72
CA TYR A 183 4.39 -18.14 -1.51
C TYR A 183 3.19 -18.69 -2.30
N GLU A 184 3.42 -19.04 -3.56
CA GLU A 184 2.38 -19.61 -4.43
C GLU A 184 1.83 -20.92 -3.88
N SER A 185 2.71 -21.76 -3.32
CA SER A 185 2.31 -23.00 -2.65
C SER A 185 1.29 -22.75 -1.55
N ASP A 186 1.51 -21.74 -0.72
CA ASP A 186 0.69 -21.45 0.45
C ASP A 186 -0.67 -20.87 0.04
N VAL A 187 -0.68 -20.02 -0.98
CA VAL A 187 -1.91 -19.49 -1.59
C VAL A 187 -2.74 -20.64 -2.18
N ARG A 188 -2.12 -21.54 -2.95
CA ARG A 188 -2.84 -22.68 -3.56
C ARG A 188 -3.36 -23.65 -2.51
N LEU A 189 -2.61 -23.94 -1.44
CA LEU A 189 -3.04 -24.86 -0.38
C LEU A 189 -4.28 -24.36 0.38
N ARG A 190 -4.50 -23.05 0.44
CA ARG A 190 -5.68 -22.43 1.08
C ARG A 190 -6.96 -22.53 0.25
N LEU A 191 -6.86 -22.90 -1.03
CA LEU A 191 -8.01 -23.09 -1.90
C LEU A 191 -8.50 -24.55 -1.89
N PRO A 192 -9.82 -24.78 -2.12
CA PRO A 192 -10.36 -26.11 -2.38
C PRO A 192 -9.65 -26.76 -3.57
N GLU A 193 -9.54 -28.10 -3.58
CA GLU A 193 -8.83 -28.85 -4.63
C GLU A 193 -9.25 -28.47 -6.05
N SER A 194 -10.54 -28.24 -6.27
CA SER A 194 -11.12 -27.82 -7.55
C SER A 194 -10.64 -26.45 -8.06
N HIS A 195 -10.03 -25.62 -7.19
CA HIS A 195 -9.56 -24.27 -7.51
C HIS A 195 -8.03 -24.15 -7.51
N ARG A 196 -7.30 -25.17 -7.00
CA ARG A 196 -5.84 -25.08 -6.83
C ARG A 196 -5.05 -24.94 -8.13
N GLN A 197 -5.62 -25.33 -9.28
CA GLN A 197 -4.98 -25.24 -10.60
C GLN A 197 -5.48 -24.07 -11.44
N LYS A 198 -6.42 -23.28 -10.91
CA LYS A 198 -6.93 -22.10 -11.62
C LYS A 198 -5.93 -20.93 -11.48
N LYS A 199 -6.09 -19.93 -12.35
CA LYS A 199 -5.33 -18.67 -12.28
C LYS A 199 -5.71 -17.89 -11.03
N LEU A 200 -4.73 -17.25 -10.42
CA LEU A 200 -4.85 -16.65 -9.10
C LEU A 200 -4.79 -15.13 -9.19
N GLN A 201 -5.76 -14.49 -8.56
CA GLN A 201 -5.71 -13.06 -8.26
C GLN A 201 -5.59 -12.89 -6.76
N ILE A 202 -4.67 -12.04 -6.31
CA ILE A 202 -4.56 -11.70 -4.89
C ILE A 202 -4.71 -10.20 -4.66
N SER A 203 -5.35 -9.82 -3.56
CA SER A 203 -5.49 -8.43 -3.14
C SER A 203 -4.79 -8.23 -1.80
N VAL A 204 -3.73 -7.43 -1.77
CA VAL A 204 -2.99 -7.14 -0.55
C VAL A 204 -3.52 -5.87 0.09
N LYS A 205 -4.11 -6.04 1.28
CA LYS A 205 -4.64 -4.97 2.12
C LYS A 205 -3.61 -4.58 3.18
N SER A 206 -3.39 -3.29 3.36
CA SER A 206 -2.49 -2.76 4.39
C SER A 206 -3.26 -2.35 5.64
N ILE A 207 -2.58 -2.25 6.79
CA ILE A 207 -3.20 -1.80 8.05
C ILE A 207 -3.77 -0.38 7.92
N GLY A 208 -3.10 0.52 7.20
CA GLY A 208 -3.64 1.86 6.93
C GLY A 208 -4.68 1.93 5.80
N GLY A 209 -5.28 0.79 5.43
CA GLY A 209 -6.57 0.77 4.73
C GLY A 209 -6.59 0.69 3.20
N GLY A 210 -5.52 0.97 2.45
CA GLY A 210 -5.63 0.81 0.98
C GLY A 210 -5.56 -0.66 0.52
N SER A 211 -5.50 -0.89 -0.79
CA SER A 211 -5.30 -2.20 -1.46
C SER A 211 -4.31 -2.15 -2.62
N VAL A 212 -3.65 -3.26 -2.94
CA VAL A 212 -3.02 -3.50 -4.25
C VAL A 212 -3.46 -4.86 -4.77
N ASP A 213 -3.94 -4.91 -6.01
CA ASP A 213 -4.39 -6.13 -6.67
C ASP A 213 -3.28 -6.66 -7.58
N ILE A 214 -3.10 -7.98 -7.57
CA ILE A 214 -2.17 -8.72 -8.42
C ILE A 214 -3.01 -9.72 -9.20
N ASP A 215 -3.33 -9.38 -10.45
CA ASP A 215 -4.28 -10.14 -11.28
C ASP A 215 -3.73 -11.47 -11.79
N ASN A 216 -2.41 -11.53 -12.01
CA ASN A 216 -1.72 -12.73 -12.47
C ASN A 216 -0.59 -13.08 -11.50
N PHE A 217 -0.97 -13.61 -10.34
CA PHE A 217 -0.05 -13.90 -9.25
C PHE A 217 0.97 -14.98 -9.64
N GLU A 218 0.56 -15.99 -10.38
CA GLU A 218 1.44 -17.05 -10.88
C GLU A 218 2.51 -16.52 -11.84
N GLN A 219 2.19 -15.56 -12.71
CA GLN A 219 3.18 -14.94 -13.60
C GLN A 219 4.27 -14.25 -12.79
N MET A 220 3.90 -13.54 -11.72
CA MET A 220 4.86 -12.90 -10.81
C MET A 220 5.72 -13.91 -10.04
N CYS A 221 5.20 -15.10 -9.75
CA CYS A 221 5.95 -16.18 -9.10
C CYS A 221 6.83 -16.99 -10.09
N SER A 222 6.57 -16.90 -11.38
CA SER A 222 7.19 -17.74 -12.39
C SER A 222 8.64 -17.37 -12.71
N LYS A 223 9.37 -18.28 -13.35
CA LYS A 223 10.72 -18.02 -13.86
C LYS A 223 10.77 -16.88 -14.88
N SER A 224 9.69 -16.62 -15.63
CA SER A 224 9.67 -15.55 -16.63
C SER A 224 9.58 -14.15 -16.04
N ALA A 225 9.25 -14.02 -14.75
CA ALA A 225 9.36 -12.75 -14.03
C ALA A 225 10.82 -12.30 -13.80
N PHE A 226 11.78 -13.21 -14.01
CA PHE A 226 13.19 -12.97 -13.79
C PHE A 226 13.99 -12.97 -15.09
N PHE A 227 15.02 -12.13 -15.15
CA PHE A 227 15.97 -12.06 -16.24
C PHE A 227 17.39 -11.85 -15.69
N LYS A 228 18.39 -12.12 -16.53
CA LYS A 228 19.80 -12.01 -16.15
C LYS A 228 20.34 -10.66 -16.60
N LEU A 229 20.93 -9.90 -15.68
CA LEU A 229 21.67 -8.69 -15.99
C LEU A 229 23.02 -9.04 -16.66
N ASP A 230 23.63 -8.07 -17.34
CA ASP A 230 24.96 -8.23 -17.96
C ASP A 230 26.04 -8.64 -16.95
N THR A 231 25.86 -8.26 -15.68
CA THR A 231 26.72 -8.68 -14.55
C THR A 231 26.60 -10.16 -14.19
N GLY A 232 25.65 -10.87 -14.78
CA GLY A 232 25.29 -12.25 -14.48
C GLY A 232 24.34 -12.42 -13.30
N LYS A 233 24.01 -11.35 -12.57
CA LYS A 233 23.03 -11.39 -11.48
C LYS A 233 21.61 -11.53 -12.01
N MET A 234 20.78 -12.27 -11.28
CA MET A 234 19.34 -12.33 -11.55
C MET A 234 18.66 -11.05 -11.08
N ALA A 235 17.74 -10.55 -11.89
CA ALA A 235 16.91 -9.40 -11.60
C ALA A 235 15.45 -9.67 -11.96
N SER A 236 14.57 -8.87 -11.39
CA SER A 236 13.13 -8.91 -11.64
C SER A 236 12.58 -7.49 -11.67
N ARG A 237 11.37 -7.34 -12.22
CA ARG A 237 10.64 -6.07 -12.27
C ARG A 237 9.63 -6.03 -11.13
N SER A 238 9.38 -4.86 -10.54
CA SER A 238 8.19 -4.67 -9.71
C SER A 238 6.93 -4.75 -10.56
N GLN A 239 5.76 -4.83 -9.93
CA GLN A 239 4.50 -4.60 -10.63
C GLN A 239 4.55 -3.26 -11.40
N TYR A 240 4.05 -3.28 -12.63
CA TYR A 240 3.93 -2.07 -13.44
C TYR A 240 2.82 -1.18 -12.89
N LEU A 241 3.15 0.10 -12.73
CA LEU A 241 2.23 1.18 -12.43
C LEU A 241 1.81 1.86 -13.74
N GLY A 242 0.62 2.44 -13.79
CA GLY A 242 0.07 3.05 -15.00
C GLY A 242 -0.40 2.02 -16.04
N ARG A 243 -0.53 2.45 -17.30
CA ARG A 243 -1.01 1.63 -18.41
C ARG A 243 0.15 0.94 -19.11
N PHE A 244 0.41 -0.30 -18.74
CA PHE A 244 1.47 -1.09 -19.35
C PHE A 244 1.11 -1.58 -20.77
N ASP A 245 2.02 -1.38 -21.72
CA ASP A 245 1.99 -1.98 -23.06
C ASP A 245 3.23 -2.84 -23.29
N GLU A 246 3.04 -4.16 -23.32
CA GLU A 246 4.10 -5.15 -23.56
C GLU A 246 4.84 -4.94 -24.89
N LYS A 247 4.21 -4.33 -25.89
CA LYS A 247 4.82 -4.13 -27.21
C LYS A 247 5.81 -2.97 -27.24
N GLN A 248 5.74 -2.08 -26.26
CA GLN A 248 6.57 -0.87 -26.17
C GLN A 248 7.40 -0.83 -24.88
N ILE A 249 7.73 -2.01 -24.35
CA ILE A 249 8.56 -2.11 -23.16
C ILE A 249 9.97 -1.56 -23.41
N GLN A 250 10.42 -0.69 -22.52
CA GLN A 250 11.78 -0.18 -22.44
C GLN A 250 12.35 -0.54 -21.07
N ASP A 251 13.46 -1.29 -21.07
CA ASP A 251 14.25 -1.54 -19.87
C ASP A 251 15.49 -0.64 -19.88
N VAL A 252 15.73 0.07 -18.77
CA VAL A 252 16.94 0.85 -18.54
C VAL A 252 17.62 0.35 -17.29
N VAL A 253 18.58 -0.56 -17.47
CA VAL A 253 19.51 -0.99 -16.42
C VAL A 253 20.58 0.10 -16.25
N PHE A 254 20.74 0.61 -15.05
CA PHE A 254 21.69 1.70 -14.79
C PHE A 254 23.12 1.27 -15.11
N THR A 255 23.87 2.10 -15.82
CA THR A 255 25.29 1.87 -16.10
C THR A 255 26.09 1.63 -14.81
N SER A 256 25.78 2.36 -13.73
CA SER A 256 26.39 2.16 -12.40
C SER A 256 26.06 0.81 -11.75
N SER A 257 25.01 0.12 -12.21
CA SER A 257 24.70 -1.25 -11.79
C SER A 257 25.57 -2.30 -12.48
N VAL A 258 26.13 -1.97 -13.65
CA VAL A 258 26.91 -2.89 -14.50
C VAL A 258 28.41 -2.59 -14.39
N LYS A 259 28.77 -1.31 -14.32
CA LYS A 259 30.14 -0.80 -14.25
C LYS A 259 30.39 -0.20 -12.87
N PRO A 260 31.12 -0.90 -11.97
CA PRO A 260 31.32 -0.44 -10.58
C PRO A 260 32.08 0.88 -10.44
N ASP A 261 32.85 1.26 -11.47
CA ASP A 261 33.59 2.52 -11.59
C ASP A 261 32.71 3.70 -12.04
N ARG A 262 31.45 3.46 -12.41
CA ARG A 262 30.50 4.50 -12.81
C ARG A 262 29.59 4.88 -11.66
N ILE A 263 29.42 6.17 -11.45
CA ILE A 263 28.55 6.71 -10.41
C ILE A 263 27.49 7.59 -11.06
N MET A 264 26.23 7.39 -10.67
CA MET A 264 25.14 8.26 -11.11
C MET A 264 25.28 9.61 -10.38
N SER A 265 25.50 10.68 -11.13
CA SER A 265 25.76 12.01 -10.59
C SER A 265 24.48 12.83 -10.44
N LYS A 266 23.53 12.67 -11.35
CA LYS A 266 22.22 13.32 -11.30
C LYS A 266 21.17 12.56 -12.07
N MET A 267 19.91 12.83 -11.74
CA MET A 267 18.74 12.39 -12.48
C MET A 267 17.98 13.63 -12.96
N ILE A 268 17.51 13.61 -14.20
CA ILE A 268 16.68 14.67 -14.78
C ILE A 268 15.30 14.09 -15.06
N VAL A 269 14.27 14.71 -14.50
CA VAL A 269 12.88 14.35 -14.74
C VAL A 269 12.28 15.33 -15.74
N HIS A 270 11.97 14.83 -16.92
CA HIS A 270 11.30 15.55 -18.00
C HIS A 270 9.80 15.43 -17.78
N SER A 271 9.11 16.54 -17.50
CA SER A 271 7.68 16.51 -17.13
C SER A 271 6.93 17.78 -17.49
N GLY A 272 5.65 17.64 -17.82
CA GLY A 272 4.67 18.72 -17.97
C GLY A 272 3.37 18.38 -17.25
N LEU A 273 2.31 18.09 -18.02
CA LEU A 273 1.02 17.62 -17.49
C LEU A 273 1.09 16.18 -16.94
N ALA A 274 2.09 15.41 -17.37
CA ALA A 274 2.47 14.10 -16.90
C ALA A 274 4.00 13.99 -16.98
N VAL A 275 4.58 12.86 -16.59
CA VAL A 275 6.01 12.60 -16.74
C VAL A 275 6.28 12.12 -18.17
N ASP A 276 7.13 12.86 -18.89
CA ASP A 276 7.55 12.55 -20.26
C ASP A 276 8.68 11.51 -20.26
N GLY A 277 9.65 11.62 -19.33
CA GLY A 277 10.77 10.71 -19.24
C GLY A 277 11.74 10.99 -18.10
N LEU A 278 12.63 10.04 -17.86
CA LEU A 278 13.67 10.05 -16.83
C LEU A 278 15.04 9.89 -17.49
N GLU A 279 15.94 10.81 -17.25
CA GLU A 279 17.32 10.74 -17.74
C GLU A 279 18.29 10.55 -16.57
N PHE A 280 19.11 9.51 -16.66
CA PHE A 280 20.10 9.14 -15.66
C PHE A 280 21.48 9.54 -16.16
N VAL A 281 22.14 10.47 -15.48
CA VAL A 281 23.44 11.03 -15.90
C VAL A 281 24.54 10.55 -14.96
N TYR A 282 25.69 10.20 -15.53
CA TYR A 282 26.83 9.65 -14.82
C TYR A 282 27.96 10.66 -14.64
N ASP A 283 28.98 10.28 -13.89
CA ASP A 283 30.18 11.06 -13.60
C ASP A 283 31.01 11.41 -14.85
N ASP A 284 30.95 10.58 -15.90
CA ASP A 284 31.57 10.83 -17.20
C ASP A 284 30.71 11.65 -18.17
N SER A 285 29.60 12.23 -17.69
CA SER A 285 28.59 12.95 -18.49
C SER A 285 27.83 12.09 -19.50
N SER A 286 28.03 10.77 -19.55
CA SER A 286 27.14 9.88 -20.29
C SER A 286 25.75 9.86 -19.64
N SER A 287 24.71 9.56 -20.42
CA SER A 287 23.36 9.42 -19.90
C SER A 287 22.57 8.28 -20.54
N GLN A 288 21.55 7.82 -19.82
CA GLN A 288 20.54 6.88 -20.29
C GLN A 288 19.16 7.53 -20.15
N LEU A 289 18.33 7.43 -21.19
CA LEU A 289 16.97 7.97 -21.20
C LEU A 289 15.95 6.85 -21.12
N PHE A 290 14.98 6.99 -20.23
CA PHE A 290 13.76 6.20 -20.15
C PHE A 290 12.57 7.11 -20.49
N GLY A 291 11.83 6.81 -21.56
CA GLY A 291 10.79 7.71 -22.10
C GLY A 291 11.35 8.81 -23.02
N GLN A 292 10.78 10.02 -22.92
CA GLN A 292 11.06 11.15 -23.82
C GLN A 292 11.62 12.37 -23.09
N LYS A 293 12.31 13.25 -23.83
CA LYS A 293 12.75 14.58 -23.33
C LYS A 293 11.71 15.68 -23.57
N GLY A 294 10.47 15.40 -23.18
CA GLY A 294 9.35 16.35 -23.29
C GLY A 294 9.23 17.25 -22.06
N GLY A 295 8.35 18.26 -22.14
CA GLY A 295 8.08 19.15 -21.00
C GLY A 295 9.29 19.92 -20.48
N THR A 296 9.30 20.19 -19.18
CA THR A 296 10.35 20.94 -18.48
C THR A 296 11.30 19.99 -17.76
N PRO A 297 12.64 20.13 -17.94
CA PRO A 297 13.61 19.30 -17.23
C PRO A 297 13.79 19.78 -15.78
N ASN A 298 13.62 18.86 -14.82
CA ASN A 298 13.91 19.07 -13.41
C ASN A 298 15.12 18.25 -12.98
N VAL A 299 16.18 18.90 -12.51
CA VAL A 299 17.44 18.25 -12.16
C VAL A 299 17.49 17.93 -10.66
N PHE A 300 17.86 16.69 -10.33
CA PHE A 300 18.17 16.26 -8.98
C PHE A 300 19.60 15.71 -8.93
N GLU A 301 20.48 16.38 -8.19
CA GLU A 301 21.88 15.99 -8.04
C GLU A 301 22.10 15.09 -6.82
N PHE A 302 22.87 14.02 -7.00
CA PHE A 302 23.25 13.09 -5.92
C PHE A 302 24.55 13.52 -5.24
N ASP A 303 24.68 13.24 -3.95
CA ASP A 303 25.93 13.36 -3.22
C ASP A 303 26.84 12.17 -3.55
N VAL A 304 27.59 12.32 -4.64
CA VAL A 304 28.56 11.33 -5.13
C VAL A 304 29.61 11.01 -4.07
N ARG A 305 30.04 11.99 -3.26
CA ARG A 305 31.07 11.79 -2.23
C ARG A 305 30.59 10.88 -1.11
N ARG A 306 29.30 10.93 -0.79
CA ARG A 306 28.66 10.09 0.22
C ARG A 306 28.10 8.79 -0.35
N GLY A 307 28.32 8.52 -1.64
CA GLY A 307 27.78 7.33 -2.31
C GLY A 307 26.26 7.30 -2.32
N GLU A 308 25.61 8.45 -2.44
CA GLU A 308 24.16 8.52 -2.50
C GLU A 308 23.63 7.82 -3.76
N TYR A 309 22.58 7.02 -3.60
CA TYR A 309 21.96 6.29 -4.69
C TYR A 309 20.43 6.28 -4.54
N ILE A 310 19.75 5.95 -5.63
CA ILE A 310 18.29 5.82 -5.68
C ILE A 310 17.86 4.61 -4.83
N SER A 311 17.12 4.86 -3.75
CA SER A 311 16.58 3.82 -2.87
C SER A 311 15.09 3.57 -3.08
N GLY A 312 14.41 4.42 -3.84
CA GLY A 312 12.99 4.27 -4.14
C GLY A 312 12.40 5.43 -4.91
N PHE A 313 11.12 5.31 -5.25
CA PHE A 313 10.34 6.36 -5.88
C PHE A 313 8.98 6.50 -5.20
N LEU A 314 8.45 7.71 -5.15
CA LEU A 314 7.00 7.93 -5.11
C LEU A 314 6.56 8.15 -6.56
N VAL A 315 5.57 7.41 -7.03
CA VAL A 315 5.06 7.48 -8.40
C VAL A 315 3.56 7.71 -8.30
N ARG A 316 3.05 8.77 -8.91
CA ARG A 316 1.62 8.95 -9.12
C ARG A 316 1.26 8.40 -10.47
N SER A 317 0.26 7.52 -10.53
CA SER A 317 -0.15 6.91 -11.80
C SER A 317 -1.66 6.76 -11.91
N GLY A 318 -2.16 6.95 -13.13
CA GLY A 318 -3.52 6.69 -13.55
C GLY A 318 -3.52 6.16 -14.99
N ALA A 319 -4.03 6.95 -15.94
CA ALA A 319 -3.92 6.62 -17.36
C ALA A 319 -2.48 6.68 -17.88
N TYR A 320 -1.63 7.47 -17.21
CA TYR A 320 -0.19 7.66 -17.47
C TYR A 320 0.55 7.75 -16.13
N ILE A 321 1.86 7.95 -16.18
CA ILE A 321 2.64 8.36 -15.01
C ILE A 321 2.49 9.87 -14.82
N ASP A 322 1.66 10.27 -13.86
CA ASP A 322 1.33 11.67 -13.60
C ASP A 322 2.49 12.43 -12.96
N ALA A 323 3.16 11.84 -11.97
CA ALA A 323 4.28 12.47 -11.28
C ALA A 323 5.27 11.48 -10.64
N VAL A 324 6.51 11.90 -10.45
CA VAL A 324 7.57 11.12 -9.79
C VAL A 324 8.33 11.95 -8.77
N GLN A 325 8.59 11.36 -7.61
CA GLN A 325 9.53 11.85 -6.60
C GLN A 325 10.64 10.81 -6.41
N ILE A 326 11.88 11.28 -6.38
CA ILE A 326 13.07 10.46 -6.16
C ILE A 326 13.29 10.33 -4.66
N MET A 327 13.59 9.12 -4.18
CA MET A 327 14.00 8.84 -2.81
C MET A 327 15.41 8.24 -2.79
N THR A 328 16.25 8.70 -1.86
CA THR A 328 17.66 8.31 -1.84
C THR A 328 18.07 7.56 -0.58
N SER A 329 19.20 6.87 -0.67
CA SER A 329 19.82 6.14 0.44
C SER A 329 20.21 7.02 1.63
N LEU A 330 20.36 8.34 1.44
CA LEU A 330 20.62 9.31 2.50
C LEU A 330 19.35 9.87 3.13
N GLY A 331 18.18 9.32 2.77
CA GLY A 331 16.88 9.79 3.26
C GLY A 331 16.41 11.10 2.61
N ARG A 332 17.11 11.60 1.58
CA ARG A 332 16.65 12.76 0.83
C ARG A 332 15.51 12.37 -0.09
N LYS A 333 14.63 13.35 -0.34
CA LYS A 333 13.57 13.27 -1.35
C LYS A 333 13.68 14.48 -2.26
N SER A 334 13.44 14.28 -3.55
CA SER A 334 13.28 15.40 -4.48
C SER A 334 11.94 16.11 -4.27
N GLY A 335 11.67 17.16 -5.05
CA GLY A 335 10.30 17.60 -5.29
C GLY A 335 9.50 16.51 -6.03
N LEU A 336 8.17 16.62 -6.02
CA LEU A 336 7.30 15.80 -6.86
C LEU A 336 7.21 16.47 -8.23
N TYR A 337 7.76 15.84 -9.27
CA TYR A 337 7.83 16.39 -10.62
C TYR A 337 6.73 15.79 -11.51
N GLY A 338 6.01 16.64 -12.24
CA GLY A 338 4.79 16.30 -13.01
C GLY A 338 3.51 16.83 -12.35
N ASN A 339 2.37 16.20 -12.62
CA ASN A 339 1.09 16.55 -12.03
C ASN A 339 0.92 15.95 -10.62
N ALA A 340 1.22 16.75 -9.60
CA ALA A 340 1.14 16.35 -8.20
C ALA A 340 -0.25 15.89 -7.72
N HIS A 341 -1.31 16.24 -8.46
CA HIS A 341 -2.70 15.92 -8.13
C HIS A 341 -3.30 14.88 -9.09
N GLY A 342 -2.52 14.35 -10.04
CA GLY A 342 -2.96 13.33 -10.99
C GLY A 342 -2.77 11.92 -10.43
N GLY A 343 -3.62 10.97 -10.84
CA GLY A 343 -3.48 9.55 -10.51
C GLY A 343 -3.49 9.23 -9.01
N SER A 344 -3.17 7.99 -8.67
CA SER A 344 -2.99 7.51 -7.29
C SER A 344 -1.52 7.37 -6.93
N ALA A 345 -1.16 7.57 -5.67
CA ALA A 345 0.23 7.50 -5.22
C ALA A 345 0.70 6.08 -4.87
N HIS A 346 1.88 5.70 -5.39
CA HIS A 346 2.54 4.41 -5.20
C HIS A 346 3.98 4.65 -4.72
N CYS A 347 4.48 3.88 -3.74
CA CYS A 347 5.87 4.01 -3.29
C CYS A 347 6.57 2.71 -3.60
N VAL A 348 7.56 2.83 -4.46
CA VAL A 348 8.30 1.73 -5.02
C VAL A 348 9.64 1.69 -4.33
N ILE A 349 9.69 1.03 -3.18
CA ILE A 349 10.92 0.78 -2.42
C ILE A 349 11.16 -0.73 -2.42
N PRO A 350 12.34 -1.20 -2.85
CA PRO A 350 12.64 -2.62 -2.89
C PRO A 350 12.52 -3.28 -1.51
N PRO A 351 12.27 -4.59 -1.47
CA PRO A 351 12.36 -5.38 -0.24
C PRO A 351 13.77 -5.32 0.36
N ARG A 352 13.88 -5.59 1.67
CA ARG A 352 15.18 -5.71 2.34
C ARG A 352 16.07 -6.73 1.61
N GLY A 353 17.34 -6.37 1.40
CA GLY A 353 18.31 -7.20 0.68
C GLY A 353 18.27 -7.05 -0.85
N TYR A 354 17.39 -6.18 -1.38
CA TYR A 354 17.36 -5.84 -2.81
C TYR A 354 17.67 -4.36 -3.01
N THR A 355 18.26 -4.06 -4.15
CA THR A 355 18.62 -2.71 -4.58
C THR A 355 18.01 -2.44 -5.95
N ILE A 356 17.62 -1.19 -6.21
CA ILE A 356 17.18 -0.77 -7.54
C ILE A 356 18.39 -0.77 -8.46
N ARG A 357 18.30 -1.50 -9.56
CA ARG A 357 19.34 -1.61 -10.59
C ARG A 357 18.97 -0.93 -11.91
N GLY A 358 17.71 -0.53 -12.05
CA GLY A 358 17.20 0.09 -13.25
C GLY A 358 15.72 0.40 -13.13
N VAL A 359 15.13 0.86 -14.23
CA VAL A 359 13.70 1.09 -14.39
C VAL A 359 13.20 0.40 -15.64
N SER A 360 11.91 0.10 -15.69
CA SER A 360 11.22 -0.54 -16.82
C SER A 360 9.83 0.08 -16.98
N GLY A 361 9.29 0.02 -18.18
CA GLY A 361 7.92 0.46 -18.46
C GLY A 361 7.71 0.68 -19.94
N SER A 362 6.62 1.36 -20.28
CA SER A 362 6.24 1.69 -21.65
C SER A 362 6.06 3.20 -21.77
N SER A 363 6.34 3.73 -22.95
CA SER A 363 6.24 5.17 -23.22
C SER A 363 5.85 5.44 -24.66
N ALA A 364 4.95 6.40 -24.84
CA ALA A 364 4.66 7.05 -26.11
C ALA A 364 5.09 8.52 -26.06
N SER A 365 4.13 9.45 -26.08
CA SER A 365 4.40 10.89 -25.85
C SER A 365 4.73 11.18 -24.39
N TRP A 366 4.16 10.41 -23.47
CA TRP A 366 4.45 10.41 -22.04
C TRP A 366 4.84 9.00 -21.58
N LEU A 367 5.35 8.88 -20.35
CA LEU A 367 5.46 7.59 -19.70
C LEU A 367 4.07 7.03 -19.43
N ASP A 368 3.75 5.90 -20.05
CA ASP A 368 2.48 5.21 -19.87
C ASP A 368 2.54 4.31 -18.63
N SER A 369 3.68 3.65 -18.41
CA SER A 369 3.90 2.80 -17.25
C SER A 369 5.30 2.89 -16.65
N PHE A 370 5.42 2.47 -15.39
CA PHE A 370 6.66 2.50 -14.62
C PHE A 370 6.78 1.30 -13.67
N SER A 371 7.97 0.74 -13.62
CA SER A 371 8.40 -0.33 -12.72
C SER A 371 9.88 -0.16 -12.39
N VAL A 372 10.33 -0.65 -11.24
CA VAL A 372 11.75 -0.71 -10.92
C VAL A 372 12.30 -2.11 -11.19
N ILE A 373 13.54 -2.18 -11.68
CA ILE A 373 14.30 -3.41 -11.79
C ILE A 373 15.09 -3.60 -10.49
N ILE A 374 14.94 -4.73 -9.83
CA ILE A 374 15.61 -5.03 -8.56
C ILE A 374 16.54 -6.23 -8.67
N SER A 375 17.62 -6.22 -7.89
CA SER A 375 18.53 -7.37 -7.74
C SER A 375 19.18 -7.35 -6.35
N LYS A 376 19.71 -8.50 -5.92
CA LYS A 376 20.45 -8.66 -4.65
C LYS A 376 21.81 -7.97 -4.68
#